data_AF-A0A6J7DYG6-F1
#
_entry.id   AF-A0A6J7DYG6-F1
#
_cell.length_a   1.000
_cell.length_b   1.000
_cell.length_c   1.000
_cell.angle_alpha   90.00
_cell.angle_beta   90.00
_cell.angle_gamma   90.00
#
_symmetry.space_group_name_H-M   'P 1'
#
loop_
_entity.id
_entity.type
_entity.pdbx_description
1 polymer ?
#
loop_
_entity_poly.entity_id
_entity_poly.type
_entity_poly.pdbx_seq_one_letter_code
_entity_poly.pdbx_strand_id
1 'polypeptide(L)' 'MSSASAAEISVIADGIDGYRARVRDLAELFIGSPQEDLLATLHEAERALRNAHRTMQRAIKLTR' A
#
# COMPACT_ATOMS: atom_id res chain seq x y z
N MET A 1 -12.96 -18.32 11.93
CA MET A 1 -13.17 -17.49 10.73
C MET A 1 -13.27 -18.40 9.51
N SER A 2 -14.03 -18.03 8.48
CA SER A 2 -14.14 -18.86 7.27
C SER A 2 -12.88 -18.73 6.40
N SER A 3 -12.58 -19.76 5.62
CA SER A 3 -11.50 -19.71 4.61
C SER A 3 -11.70 -18.56 3.61
N ALA A 4 -12.96 -18.22 3.30
CA ALA A 4 -13.31 -17.10 2.46
C ALA A 4 -12.88 -15.74 3.05
N SER A 5 -13.03 -15.53 4.36
CA SER A 5 -12.57 -14.28 5.00
C SER A 5 -11.04 -14.14 4.96
N ALA A 6 -10.29 -15.23 5.13
CA ALA A 6 -8.84 -15.19 5.04
C ALA A 6 -8.36 -14.92 3.59
N ALA A 7 -9.04 -15.51 2.60
CA ALA A 7 -8.76 -15.26 1.19
C ALA A 7 -9.02 -13.80 0.82
N GLU A 8 -10.14 -13.21 1.25
CA GLU A 8 -10.47 -11.81 0.98
C GLU A 8 -9.44 -10.84 1.57
N ILE A 9 -8.98 -11.09 2.80
CA ILE A 9 -7.93 -10.27 3.43
C ILE A 9 -6.62 -10.37 2.63
N SER A 10 -6.28 -11.54 2.10
CA SER A 10 -5.10 -11.72 1.24
C SER A 10 -5.23 -10.93 -0.06
N VAL A 11 -6.38 -11.00 -0.73
CA VAL A 11 -6.65 -10.25 -1.96
C VAL A 11 -6.50 -8.73 -1.73
N ILE A 12 -7.03 -8.23 -0.60
CA ILE A 12 -6.90 -6.82 -0.23
C ILE A 12 -5.42 -6.47 0.03
N ALA A 13 -4.67 -7.32 0.74
CA ALA A 13 -3.25 -7.09 1.01
C ALA A 13 -2.44 -6.95 -0.29
N ASP A 14 -2.65 -7.86 -1.25
CA ASP A 14 -1.98 -7.84 -2.56
C ASP A 14 -2.34 -6.59 -3.36
N GLY A 15 -3.62 -6.20 -3.34
CA GLY A 15 -4.09 -4.95 -3.96
C GLY A 15 -3.40 -3.71 -3.39
N ILE A 16 -3.28 -3.61 -2.06
CA ILE A 16 -2.59 -2.49 -1.40
C ILE A 16 -1.11 -2.44 -1.81
N ASP A 17 -0.40 -3.57 -1.87
CA ASP A 17 1.00 -3.57 -2.28
C ASP A 17 1.18 -3.17 -3.76
N GLY A 18 0.26 -3.60 -4.63
CA GLY A 18 0.21 -3.16 -6.02
C GLY A 18 0.00 -1.64 -6.15
N TYR A 19 -0.94 -1.07 -5.41
CA TYR A 19 -1.14 0.39 -5.40
C TYR A 19 0.05 1.14 -4.80
N ARG A 20 0.67 0.60 -3.73
CA ARG A 20 1.89 1.16 -3.14
C ARG A 20 3.02 1.27 -4.15
N ALA A 21 3.26 0.21 -4.92
CA ALA A 21 4.26 0.21 -5.98
C ALA A 21 3.95 1.28 -7.04
N ARG A 22 2.69 1.37 -7.51
CA ARG A 22 2.28 2.38 -8.49
C ARG A 22 2.46 3.81 -7.98
N VAL A 23 2.15 4.08 -6.71
CA VAL A 23 2.36 5.42 -6.12
C VAL A 23 3.85 5.75 -6.03
N ARG A 24 4.70 4.79 -5.66
CA ARG A 24 6.16 4.97 -5.68
C ARG A 24 6.64 5.29 -7.09
N ASP A 25 6.25 4.49 -8.08
CA ASP A 25 6.69 4.66 -9.46
C ASP A 25 6.19 6.00 -10.04
N LEU A 26 5.01 6.46 -9.62
CA LEU A 26 4.50 7.79 -9.96
C LEU A 26 5.33 8.91 -9.31
N ALA A 27 5.74 8.75 -8.05
CA ALA A 27 6.58 9.73 -7.34
C ALA A 27 7.95 9.91 -8.02
N GLU A 28 8.53 8.83 -8.57
CA GLU A 28 9.82 8.87 -9.27
C GLU A 28 9.82 9.86 -10.45
N LEU A 29 8.66 10.08 -11.10
CA LEU A 29 8.51 11.02 -12.21
C LEU A 29 8.64 12.50 -11.81
N PHE A 30 8.50 12.81 -10.52
CA PHE A 30 8.51 14.20 -10.02
C PHE A 30 9.80 14.56 -9.29
N ILE A 31 10.79 13.66 -9.21
CA ILE A 31 12.09 13.94 -8.58
C ILE A 31 12.80 15.06 -9.35
N GLY A 32 13.21 16.12 -8.62
CA GLY A 32 13.86 17.29 -9.20
C GLY A 32 12.91 18.22 -9.97
N SER A 33 11.60 17.93 -9.98
CA SER A 33 10.59 18.82 -10.52
C SER A 33 10.23 19.94 -9.53
N PRO A 34 9.65 21.07 -9.99
CA PRO A 34 9.12 22.10 -9.10
C PRO A 34 7.88 21.67 -8.29
N GLN A 35 7.33 20.47 -8.53
CA GLN A 35 6.11 19.99 -7.87
C GLN A 35 6.43 19.30 -6.52
N GLU A 36 7.18 20.00 -5.65
CA GLU A 36 7.66 19.45 -4.37
C GLU A 36 6.52 18.99 -3.45
N ASP A 37 5.43 19.77 -3.35
CA ASP A 37 4.27 19.41 -2.53
C ASP A 37 3.56 18.15 -3.03
N LEU A 38 3.46 17.98 -4.35
CA LEU A 38 2.88 16.77 -4.95
C LEU A 38 3.77 15.56 -4.66
N LEU A 39 5.09 15.70 -4.84
CA LEU A 39 6.05 14.64 -4.53
C LEU A 39 6.00 14.23 -3.05
N ALA A 40 5.93 15.21 -2.15
CA ALA A 40 5.78 14.96 -0.72
C ALA A 40 4.48 14.19 -0.42
N THR A 41 3.36 14.63 -1.01
CA THR A 41 2.05 13.96 -0.86
C THR A 41 2.08 12.52 -1.39
N LEU A 42 2.75 12.26 -2.51
CA LEU A 42 2.91 10.91 -3.06
C LEU A 42 3.75 10.01 -2.14
N HIS A 43 4.81 10.54 -1.54
CA HIS A 43 5.59 9.81 -0.54
C HIS A 43 4.80 9.50 0.74
N GLU A 44 3.95 10.43 1.19
CA GLU A 44 3.04 10.19 2.32
C GLU A 44 2.01 9.09 1.99
N ALA A 45 1.42 9.13 0.80
CA ALA A 45 0.49 8.12 0.33
C ALA A 45 1.16 6.73 0.25
N GLU A 46 2.38 6.64 -0.30
CA GLU A 46 3.16 5.39 -0.33
C GLU A 46 3.40 4.83 1.09
N ARG A 47 3.77 5.70 2.03
CA ARG A 47 3.98 5.32 3.43
C ARG A 47 2.70 4.84 4.10
N ALA A 48 1.57 5.50 3.84
CA ALA A 48 0.26 5.09 4.35
C ALA A 48 -0.13 3.70 3.82
N LEU A 49 0.03 3.46 2.51
CA LEU A 49 -0.23 2.16 1.89
C LEU A 49 0.68 1.06 2.45
N ARG A 50 1.97 1.36 2.68
CA ARG A 50 2.90 0.44 3.33
C ARG A 50 2.43 0.03 4.72
N ASN A 51 1.92 0.97 5.51
CA ASN A 51 1.38 0.67 6.83
C ASN A 51 0.07 -0.12 6.76
N ALA A 52 -0.82 0.21 5.81
CA ALA A 52 -2.04 -0.55 5.57
C ALA A 52 -1.74 -2.01 5.20
N HIS A 53 -0.77 -2.24 4.31
CA HIS A 53 -0.31 -3.57 3.93
C HIS A 53 0.20 -4.36 5.13
N ARG A 54 1.04 -3.75 5.99
CA ARG A 54 1.51 -4.38 7.23
C ARG A 54 0.37 -4.76 8.18
N THR A 55 -0.66 -3.93 8.29
CA THR A 55 -1.85 -4.21 9.10
C THR A 55 -2.63 -5.40 8.53
N MET A 56 -2.80 -5.49 7.20
CA MET A 56 -3.45 -6.64 6.56
C MET A 56 -2.63 -7.92 6.73
N GLN A 57 -1.31 -7.86 6.58
CA GLN A 57 -0.42 -9.00 6.84
C GLN A 57 -0.53 -9.48 8.30
N ARG A 58 -0.72 -8.56 9.26
CA ARG A 58 -1.03 -8.94 10.64
C ARG A 58 -2.40 -9.60 10.76
N ALA A 59 -3.43 -9.09 10.08
CA ALA A 59 -4.75 -9.71 10.07
C ALA A 59 -4.71 -11.15 9.53
N ILE A 60 -3.99 -11.40 8.42
CA ILE A 60 -3.78 -12.75 7.86
C ILE A 60 -3.18 -13.71 8.89
N LYS A 61 -2.26 -13.24 9.74
CA LYS A 61 -1.67 -14.09 10.79
C LYS A 61 -2.66 -14.45 11.90
N LEU A 62 -3.69 -13.62 12.12
CA LEU A 62 -4.74 -13.85 13.12
C LEU A 62 -5.90 -14.69 12.58
N THR A 63 -5.98 -14.92 11.27
CA THR A 63 -7.01 -15.76 10.64
C THR A 63 -6.62 -17.23 10.53
N ARG A 64 -5.34 -17.55 10.78
CA ARG A 64 -4.78 -18.91 10.86
C ARG A 64 -5.06 -19.53 12.22
#